data_AF-A0AB36YRY9-F1
#
_entry.id   AF-A0AB36YRY9-F1
#
_cell.length_a   1.000
_cell.length_b   1.000
_cell.length_c   1.000
_cell.angle_alpha   90.00
_cell.angle_beta   90.00
_cell.angle_gamma   90.00
#
_symmetry.space_group_name_H-M   'P 1'
#
loop_
_entity.id
_entity.type
_entity.pdbx_description
1 polymer ?
#
loop_
_entity_poly.entity_id
_entity_poly.type
_entity_poly.pdbx_seq_one_letter_code
_entity_poly.pdbx_strand_id
1 'polypeptide(L)'
;MSRKKSHFTIVSSADLEELRRDRERLNALESCCWDVSFESHSNGMDGDYCIGIEIIGHYMGKPNRRVLGENYNENLRAAIDQALTAEAYPPGRPEYDIYGNPERRRG
;
A
#
# COMPACT_ATOMS: atom_id res chain seq x y z
N MET A 1 -40.22 24.20 -1.75
CA MET A 1 -38.76 23.94 -1.74
C MET A 1 -38.44 23.07 -0.54
N SER A 2 -38.15 21.78 -0.73
CA SER A 2 -37.85 20.85 0.37
C SER A 2 -36.40 21.07 0.84
N ARG A 3 -36.19 21.48 2.09
CA ARG A 3 -34.84 21.56 2.68
C ARG A 3 -34.30 20.14 2.81
N LYS A 4 -33.24 19.80 2.06
CA LYS A 4 -32.45 18.58 2.32
C LYS A 4 -32.01 18.61 3.77
N LYS A 5 -32.43 17.63 4.57
CA LYS A 5 -31.91 17.45 5.92
C LYS A 5 -30.46 16.98 5.80
N SER A 6 -29.52 17.85 6.14
CA SER A 6 -28.12 17.46 6.28
C SER A 6 -27.99 16.59 7.52
N HIS A 7 -27.51 15.36 7.36
CA HIS A 7 -27.20 14.47 8.47
C HIS A 7 -25.77 14.78 8.92
N PHE A 8 -25.61 15.31 10.13
CA PHE A 8 -24.30 15.54 10.73
C PHE A 8 -24.06 14.51 11.82
N THR A 9 -22.88 13.91 11.82
CA THR A 9 -22.43 13.00 12.88
C THR A 9 -21.37 13.74 13.70
N ILE A 10 -21.58 13.81 15.02
CA ILE A 10 -20.55 14.31 15.93
C ILE A 10 -19.57 13.17 16.17
N VAL A 11 -18.29 13.42 15.90
CA VAL A 11 -17.19 12.46 16.14
C VAL A 11 -16.25 13.03 17.20
N SER A 12 -15.48 12.16 17.86
CA SER A 12 -14.45 12.62 18.79
C SER A 12 -13.31 13.32 18.04
N SER A 13 -12.48 14.09 18.76
CA SER A 13 -11.29 14.70 18.16
C SER A 13 -10.30 13.65 17.64
N ALA A 14 -10.13 12.54 18.36
CA ALA A 14 -9.26 11.44 17.96
C ALA A 14 -9.73 10.79 16.65
N ASP A 15 -11.03 10.52 16.52
CA ASP A 15 -11.60 9.95 15.29
C ASP A 15 -11.43 10.90 14.11
N LEU A 16 -11.58 12.22 14.36
CA LEU A 16 -11.39 13.23 13.32
C LEU A 16 -9.95 13.28 12.82
N GLU A 17 -8.95 13.14 13.71
CA GLU A 17 -7.54 13.10 13.30
C GLU A 17 -7.22 11.82 12.51
N GLU A 18 -7.76 10.66 12.91
CA GLU A 18 -7.58 9.43 12.14
C GLU A 18 -8.21 9.51 10.74
N LEU A 19 -9.40 10.12 10.62
CA LEU A 19 -10.02 10.38 9.32
C LEU A 19 -9.20 11.35 8.45
N ARG A 20 -8.53 12.33 9.06
CA ARG A 20 -7.64 13.24 8.33
C ARG A 20 -6.40 12.51 7.81
N ARG A 21 -5.80 11.62 8.61
CA ARG A 21 -4.68 10.78 8.16
C ARG A 21 -5.10 9.84 7.04
N ASP A 22 -6.27 9.23 7.13
CA ASP A 22 -6.79 8.40 6.04
C ASP A 22 -7.02 9.20 4.77
N ARG A 23 -7.52 10.43 4.89
CA ARG A 23 -7.62 11.33 3.74
C ARG A 23 -6.25 11.63 3.13
N GLU A 24 -5.23 11.86 3.94
CA GLU A 24 -3.86 12.09 3.45
C GLU A 24 -3.32 10.87 2.70
N ARG A 25 -3.56 9.66 3.21
CA ARG A 25 -3.22 8.39 2.54
C ARG A 25 -3.90 8.26 1.18
N LEU A 26 -5.20 8.53 1.11
CA LEU A 26 -5.95 8.49 -0.16
C LEU A 26 -5.46 9.55 -1.15
N ASN A 27 -5.19 10.77 -0.67
CA ASN A 27 -4.64 11.83 -1.51
C ASN A 27 -3.25 11.45 -2.06
N ALA A 28 -2.43 10.73 -1.28
CA ALA A 28 -1.12 10.25 -1.74
C ALA A 28 -1.27 9.24 -2.90
N LEU A 29 -2.17 8.27 -2.77
CA LEU A 29 -2.47 7.32 -3.85
C LEU A 29 -2.88 8.04 -5.15
N GLU A 30 -3.78 9.03 -5.03
CA GLU A 30 -4.26 9.80 -6.18
C GLU A 30 -3.16 10.68 -6.79
N SER A 31 -2.51 11.50 -5.98
CA SER A 31 -1.54 12.51 -6.45
C SER A 31 -0.25 11.91 -7.00
N CYS A 32 0.17 10.75 -6.49
CA CYS A 32 1.35 10.05 -6.97
C CYS A 32 1.02 8.98 -8.04
N CYS A 33 -0.26 8.83 -8.40
CA CYS A 33 -0.75 7.80 -9.32
C CYS A 33 -0.24 6.40 -8.95
N TRP A 34 -0.33 6.03 -7.66
CA TRP A 34 0.12 4.72 -7.20
C TRP A 34 -0.96 3.66 -7.41
N ASP A 35 -0.54 2.49 -7.89
CA ASP A 35 -1.40 1.30 -7.93
C ASP A 35 -1.44 0.64 -6.54
N VAL A 36 -2.58 0.01 -6.21
CA VAL A 36 -2.71 -0.90 -5.07
C VAL A 36 -2.92 -2.32 -5.62
N SER A 37 -2.01 -3.22 -5.30
CA SER A 37 -2.10 -4.64 -5.66
C SER A 37 -2.42 -5.48 -4.43
N PHE A 38 -3.24 -6.52 -4.62
CA PHE A 38 -3.58 -7.50 -3.60
C PHE A 38 -3.15 -8.87 -4.08
N GLU A 39 -2.30 -9.53 -3.30
CA GLU A 39 -1.76 -10.85 -3.64
C GLU A 39 -2.10 -11.86 -2.54
N SER A 40 -2.54 -13.05 -2.94
CA SER A 40 -2.80 -14.12 -2.00
C SER A 40 -1.52 -14.91 -1.76
N HIS A 41 -1.10 -15.00 -0.51
CA HIS A 41 0.04 -15.79 -0.09
C HIS A 41 -0.44 -16.99 0.71
N SER A 42 0.00 -18.18 0.30
CA SER A 42 -0.15 -19.38 1.13
C SER A 42 0.73 -19.22 2.37
N ASN A 43 0.15 -19.45 3.55
CA ASN A 43 0.91 -19.40 4.80
C ASN A 43 1.52 -20.77 5.17
N GLY A 44 1.55 -21.72 4.24
CA GLY A 44 2.18 -23.03 4.42
C GLY A 44 1.42 -24.03 5.27
N MET A 45 0.20 -23.71 5.76
CA MET A 45 -0.66 -24.60 6.54
C MET A 45 -2.00 -24.81 5.82
N ASP A 46 -2.61 -25.99 5.98
CA ASP A 46 -3.81 -26.47 5.27
C ASP A 46 -4.96 -25.44 5.19
N GLY A 47 -4.97 -24.65 4.11
CA GLY A 47 -6.13 -23.84 3.69
C GLY A 47 -6.16 -22.39 4.15
N ASP A 48 -5.20 -21.94 4.97
CA ASP A 48 -5.13 -20.53 5.37
C ASP A 48 -4.29 -19.71 4.37
N TYR A 49 -4.79 -18.53 4.04
CA TYR A 49 -4.10 -17.56 3.18
C TYR A 49 -4.08 -16.20 3.87
N CYS A 50 -3.04 -15.43 3.62
CA CYS A 50 -2.98 -14.03 4.00
C CYS A 50 -2.95 -13.18 2.73
N ILE A 51 -3.68 -12.07 2.75
CA ILE A 51 -3.61 -11.10 1.65
C ILE A 51 -2.44 -10.13 1.88
N GLY A 52 -1.45 -10.22 0.99
CA GLY A 52 -0.43 -9.20 0.81
C GLY A 52 -1.02 -7.99 0.11
N ILE A 53 -0.61 -6.81 0.55
CA ILE A 53 -0.96 -5.53 -0.07
C ILE A 53 0.32 -4.86 -0.50
N GLU A 54 0.43 -4.47 -1.76
CA GLU A 54 1.57 -3.74 -2.31
C GLU A 54 1.12 -2.39 -2.88
N ILE A 55 1.89 -1.33 -2.58
CA ILE A 55 1.74 0.00 -3.17
C ILE A 55 2.81 0.17 -4.25
N ILE A 56 2.41 0.41 -5.49
CA ILE A 56 3.30 0.37 -6.64
C ILE A 56 3.39 1.75 -7.29
N GLY A 57 4.63 2.25 -7.43
CA GLY A 57 4.95 3.46 -8.17
C GLY A 57 5.36 3.19 -9.61
N HIS A 58 5.14 4.18 -10.49
CA HIS A 58 5.47 4.12 -11.91
C HIS A 58 6.66 5.02 -12.25
N TYR A 59 7.60 4.47 -13.01
CA TYR A 59 8.88 5.09 -13.32
C TYR A 59 9.24 4.97 -14.80
N MET A 60 10.00 5.95 -15.29
CA MET A 60 10.47 5.97 -16.68
C MET A 60 11.62 4.99 -16.95
N GLY A 61 12.43 4.68 -15.93
CA GLY A 61 13.57 3.76 -16.05
C GLY A 61 13.27 2.37 -15.48
N LYS A 62 13.85 1.34 -16.10
CA LYS A 62 13.60 -0.06 -15.72
C LYS A 62 14.09 -0.37 -14.30
N PRO A 63 13.32 -1.11 -13.48
CA PRO A 63 11.95 -1.54 -13.74
C PRO A 63 10.97 -0.35 -13.63
N ASN A 64 10.03 -0.29 -14.58
CA ASN A 64 9.09 0.82 -14.73
C ASN A 64 7.95 0.80 -13.68
N ARG A 65 7.84 -0.30 -12.92
CA ARG A 65 6.95 -0.45 -11.78
C ARG A 65 7.79 -0.91 -10.59
N ARG A 66 7.61 -0.30 -9.42
CA ARG A 66 8.37 -0.63 -8.21
C ARG A 66 7.46 -0.61 -7.00
N VAL A 67 7.62 -1.60 -6.13
CA VAL A 67 6.93 -1.66 -4.84
C VAL A 67 7.55 -0.60 -3.92
N LEU A 68 6.73 0.31 -3.43
CA LEU A 68 7.12 1.41 -2.53
C LEU A 68 6.84 1.05 -1.07
N GLY A 69 5.79 0.28 -0.83
CA GLY A 69 5.41 -0.24 0.48
C GLY A 69 4.62 -1.52 0.34
N GLU A 70 4.72 -2.39 1.34
CA GLU A 70 4.09 -3.70 1.35
C GLU A 70 3.62 -4.08 2.76
N ASN A 71 2.52 -4.81 2.86
CA ASN A 71 2.05 -5.34 4.12
C ASN A 71 1.37 -6.70 3.93
N TYR A 72 1.88 -7.72 4.61
CA TYR A 72 1.39 -9.10 4.54
C TYR A 72 0.42 -9.48 5.67
N ASN A 73 -0.06 -8.47 6.42
CA ASN A 73 -1.06 -8.61 7.49
C ASN A 73 -2.37 -7.87 7.14
N GLU A 74 -2.66 -7.73 5.83
CA GLU A 74 -3.90 -7.13 5.33
C GLU A 74 -4.13 -5.67 5.75
N ASN A 75 -3.05 -4.94 6.06
CA ASN A 75 -3.12 -3.56 6.53
C ASN A 75 -2.69 -2.56 5.44
N LEU A 76 -3.68 -2.05 4.69
CA LEU A 76 -3.47 -1.07 3.63
C LEU A 76 -2.84 0.23 4.16
N ARG A 77 -3.27 0.70 5.35
CA ARG A 77 -2.75 1.95 5.92
C ARG A 77 -1.24 1.84 6.17
N ALA A 78 -0.80 0.72 6.74
CA ALA A 78 0.62 0.46 6.97
C ALA A 78 1.43 0.39 5.66
N ALA A 79 0.88 -0.23 4.60
CA ALA A 79 1.54 -0.28 3.30
C ALA A 79 1.70 1.13 2.67
N ILE A 80 0.68 1.99 2.78
CA ILE A 80 0.75 3.38 2.31
C ILE A 80 1.74 4.19 3.15
N ASP A 81 1.69 4.02 4.48
CA ASP A 81 2.61 4.72 5.39
C ASP A 81 4.08 4.34 5.09
N GLN A 82 4.35 3.07 4.76
CA GLN A 82 5.68 2.65 4.28
C GLN A 82 6.01 3.31 2.93
N ALA A 83 5.09 3.33 1.97
CA ALA A 83 5.30 3.96 0.66
C ALA A 83 5.61 5.46 0.75
N LEU A 84 4.99 6.17 1.70
CA LEU A 84 5.27 7.58 1.99
C LEU A 84 6.70 7.83 2.48
N THR A 85 7.38 6.81 3.01
CA THR A 85 8.78 6.87 3.44
C THR A 85 9.77 6.37 2.39
N ALA A 86 9.27 5.87 1.24
CA ALA A 86 10.12 5.37 0.18
C ALA A 86 10.96 6.50 -0.45
N GLU A 87 12.16 6.15 -0.91
CA GLU A 87 12.97 7.06 -1.70
C GLU A 87 12.22 7.45 -3.00
N ALA A 88 12.53 8.64 -3.54
CA ALA A 88 11.92 9.10 -4.78
C ALA A 88 12.13 8.14 -5.96
N TYR A 89 13.22 7.35 -5.93
CA TYR A 89 13.55 6.36 -6.96
C TYR A 89 14.08 5.07 -6.31
N PRO A 90 13.21 4.30 -5.62
CA PRO A 90 13.64 3.14 -4.85
C PRO A 90 14.17 2.07 -5.80
N PRO A 91 15.15 1.24 -5.42
CA PRO A 91 15.69 0.21 -6.31
C PRO A 91 14.59 -0.75 -6.78
N GLY A 92 14.79 -1.38 -7.94
CA GLY A 92 13.92 -2.47 -8.37
C GLY A 92 13.95 -3.62 -7.35
N ARG A 93 12.80 -4.27 -7.12
CA ARG A 93 12.71 -5.45 -6.25
C ARG A 93 13.70 -6.52 -6.74
N PRO A 94 14.49 -7.14 -5.85
CA PRO A 94 15.28 -8.30 -6.24
C PRO A 94 14.33 -9.45 -6.64
N GLU A 95 14.78 -10.27 -7.58
CA GLU A 95 14.13 -11.58 -7.81
C GLU A 95 14.38 -12.43 -6.56
N TYR A 96 13.43 -13.30 -6.18
CA TYR A 96 13.58 -14.17 -5.02
C TYR A 96 13.60 -15.63 -5.47
N ASP A 97 14.46 -16.42 -4.84
CA ASP A 97 14.48 -17.87 -5.04
C ASP A 97 13.23 -18.52 -4.45
N ILE A 98 13.07 -19.83 -4.65
CA ILE A 98 11.95 -20.61 -4.10
C ILE A 98 11.87 -20.61 -2.57
N TYR A 99 12.89 -20.10 -1.88
CA TYR A 99 12.96 -19.98 -0.42
C TYR A 99 12.76 -18.55 0.06
N GLY A 100 12.47 -17.59 -0.84
CA GLY A 100 12.26 -16.19 -0.50
C GLY A 100 13.56 -15.42 -0.22
N ASN A 101 14.72 -15.94 -0.64
CA ASN A 101 15.98 -15.20 -0.56
C ASN A 101 16.19 -14.39 -1.85
N PRO A 102 16.71 -13.15 -1.78
CA PRO A 102 16.98 -12.37 -2.97
C PRO A 102 18.05 -13.07 -3.84
N GLU A 103 17.67 -13.42 -5.07
CA GLU A 103 18.56 -13.95 -6.07
C GLU A 103 19.66 -12.93 -6.35
N ARG A 104 20.90 -13.32 -6.03
CA ARG A 104 22.07 -12.51 -6.35
C ARG A 104 22.18 -12.50 -7.87
N ARG A 105 21.92 -11.36 -8.51
CA ARG A 105 22.29 -11.14 -9.92
C ARG A 105 23.76 -11.49 -10.07
N ARG A 106 24.05 -12.63 -10.70
CA ARG A 106 25.41 -13.00 -11.08
C ARG A 106 25.83 -12.00 -12.15
N GLY A 107 26.73 -11.09 -11.77
CA GLY A 107 27.41 -10.19 -12.71
C GLY A 107 28.37 -10.95 -13.61
#